data_AF-A0A231RKZ2-F1
#
_entry.id   AF-A0A231RKZ2-F1
#
_cell.length_a   1.000
_cell.length_b   1.000
_cell.length_c   1.000
_cell.angle_alpha   90.00
_cell.angle_beta   90.00
_cell.angle_gamma   90.00
#
_symmetry.space_group_name_H-M   'P 1'
#
loop_
_entity.id
_entity.type
_entity.pdbx_description
1 polymer ?
#
loop_
_entity_poly.entity_id
_entity_poly.type
_entity_poly.pdbx_seq_one_letter_code
_entity_poly.pdbx_strand_id
1 'polypeptide(L)'
;MKIRELAFLVIRVLAVYFFALGLNHLVAYLDYSLPAYLQVLGDDASYGEVFLLVGIPSILLLLISVALWLSAGKLSRFLVSSNSEEEASSPSFRGIEAFVLAVVGLVLAILSFSSLARILLNYANMEGQRLYIDHRSFYIALAEQVIRLLLGIVLILKAQGFAKLLRKIRGDRE
;
A
#
# COMPACT_ATOMS: atom_id res chain seq x y z
N MET A 1 -8.69 10.39 21.96
CA MET A 1 -8.78 10.34 20.48
C MET A 1 -10.25 10.23 20.15
N LYS A 2 -10.85 11.24 19.50
CA LYS A 2 -12.30 11.24 19.30
C LYS A 2 -12.68 10.10 18.35
N ILE A 3 -13.76 9.38 18.61
CA ILE A 3 -14.21 8.25 17.78
C ILE A 3 -14.33 8.67 16.29
N ARG A 4 -14.73 9.93 16.05
CA ARG A 4 -14.79 10.54 14.72
C ARG A 4 -13.42 10.77 14.06
N GLU A 5 -12.42 11.20 14.83
CA GLU A 5 -11.05 11.37 14.31
C GLU A 5 -10.43 10.03 13.97
N LEU A 6 -10.72 9.01 14.78
CA LEU A 6 -10.30 7.63 14.53
C LEU A 6 -10.99 7.06 13.28
N ALA A 7 -12.29 7.28 13.12
CA ALA A 7 -13.02 6.90 11.90
C ALA A 7 -12.46 7.60 10.65
N PHE A 8 -12.19 8.91 10.73
CA PHE A 8 -11.56 9.67 9.66
C PHE A 8 -10.19 9.10 9.27
N LEU A 9 -9.38 8.77 10.28
CA LEU A 9 -8.06 8.17 10.08
C LEU A 9 -8.16 6.80 9.43
N VAL A 10 -9.04 5.93 9.92
CA VAL A 10 -9.27 4.60 9.36
C VAL A 10 -9.69 4.70 7.89
N ILE A 11 -10.60 5.61 7.53
CA ILE A 11 -11.00 5.81 6.13
C ILE A 11 -9.82 6.26 5.27
N ARG A 12 -8.95 7.13 5.79
CA ARG A 12 -7.74 7.55 5.05
C ARG A 12 -6.72 6.44 4.89
N VAL A 13 -6.53 5.60 5.91
CA VAL A 13 -5.68 4.39 5.80
C VAL A 13 -6.25 3.44 4.76
N LEU A 14 -7.58 3.25 4.77
CA LEU A 14 -8.27 2.42 3.78
C LEU A 14 -8.11 2.96 2.36
N ALA A 15 -8.20 4.28 2.18
CA ALA A 15 -7.94 4.92 0.89
C ALA A 15 -6.50 4.65 0.42
N VAL A 16 -5.51 4.84 1.28
CA VAL A 16 -4.09 4.56 0.96
C VAL A 16 -3.87 3.08 0.63
N TYR A 17 -4.54 2.17 1.34
CA TYR A 17 -4.51 0.74 1.05
C TYR A 17 -5.06 0.44 -0.35
N PHE A 18 -6.27 0.93 -0.67
CA PHE A 18 -6.86 0.75 -1.99
C PHE A 18 -6.04 1.40 -3.10
N PHE A 19 -5.37 2.51 -2.82
CA PHE A 19 -4.46 3.16 -3.76
C PHE A 19 -3.27 2.26 -4.10
N ALA A 20 -2.58 1.77 -3.07
CA ALA A 20 -1.43 0.89 -3.22
C ALA A 20 -1.81 -0.43 -3.91
N LEU A 21 -2.98 -0.97 -3.57
CA LEU A 21 -3.53 -2.17 -4.21
C LEU A 21 -3.85 -1.91 -5.70
N GLY A 22 -4.52 -0.81 -6.02
CA GLY A 22 -4.83 -0.42 -7.39
C GLY A 22 -3.58 -0.18 -8.24
N LEU A 23 -2.56 0.47 -7.69
CA LEU A 23 -1.26 0.61 -8.35
C LEU A 23 -0.60 -0.75 -8.57
N ASN A 24 -0.64 -1.64 -7.59
CA ASN A 24 -0.05 -2.96 -7.74
C ASN A 24 -0.70 -3.76 -8.87
N HIS A 25 -2.03 -3.77 -8.95
CA HIS A 25 -2.73 -4.42 -10.05
C HIS A 25 -2.43 -3.76 -11.40
N LEU A 26 -2.30 -2.43 -11.44
CA LEU A 26 -1.94 -1.71 -12.67
C LEU A 26 -0.54 -2.11 -13.15
N VAL A 27 0.44 -2.17 -12.25
CA VAL A 27 1.80 -2.58 -12.63
C VAL A 27 1.83 -4.06 -12.99
N ALA A 28 1.04 -4.93 -12.33
CA ALA A 28 0.92 -6.34 -12.73
C ALA A 28 0.32 -6.50 -14.14
N TYR A 29 -0.65 -5.65 -14.49
CA TYR A 29 -1.18 -5.58 -15.85
C TYR A 29 -0.09 -5.20 -16.86
N LEU A 30 0.75 -4.21 -16.54
CA LEU A 30 1.84 -3.76 -17.41
C LEU A 30 3.01 -4.76 -17.51
N ASP A 31 3.34 -5.45 -16.42
CA ASP A 31 4.49 -6.37 -16.36
C ASP A 31 4.18 -7.76 -16.95
N TYR A 32 2.96 -8.25 -16.81
CA TYR A 32 2.61 -9.63 -17.14
C TYR A 32 1.56 -9.72 -18.23
N SER A 33 0.44 -9.03 -18.04
CA SER A 33 -0.71 -9.16 -18.91
C SER A 33 -0.47 -8.56 -20.29
N LEU A 34 0.21 -7.41 -20.34
CA LEU A 34 0.54 -6.73 -21.59
C LEU A 34 1.63 -7.47 -22.39
N PRO A 35 2.77 -7.89 -21.81
CA PRO A 35 3.80 -8.61 -22.56
C PRO A 35 3.37 -10.02 -22.96
N ALA A 36 2.61 -10.73 -22.12
CA ALA A 36 2.04 -12.03 -22.48
C ALA A 36 1.10 -11.92 -23.69
N TYR A 37 0.27 -10.88 -23.75
CA TYR A 37 -0.56 -10.59 -24.93
C TYR A 37 0.29 -10.24 -26.17
N LEU A 38 1.34 -9.43 -26.02
CA LEU A 38 2.22 -9.05 -27.13
C LEU A 38 3.11 -10.20 -27.64
N GLN A 39 3.42 -11.18 -26.79
CA GLN A 39 4.23 -12.35 -27.14
C GLN A 39 3.39 -13.52 -27.67
N VAL A 40 2.13 -13.65 -27.24
CA VAL A 40 1.15 -14.61 -27.79
C VAL A 40 0.44 -13.94 -28.97
N LEU A 41 1.19 -13.71 -30.05
CA LEU A 41 0.66 -13.18 -31.33
C LEU A 41 -0.10 -14.26 -32.13
N GLY A 42 -0.72 -15.24 -31.46
CA GLY A 42 -1.09 -16.53 -32.07
C GLY A 42 -2.50 -17.06 -31.84
N ASP A 43 -3.08 -17.00 -30.64
CA ASP A 43 -4.38 -17.66 -30.38
C ASP A 43 -5.23 -16.97 -29.30
N ASP A 44 -6.51 -16.81 -29.65
CA ASP A 44 -7.76 -16.69 -28.87
C ASP A 44 -7.92 -15.70 -27.68
N ALA A 45 -6.86 -15.11 -27.11
CA ALA A 45 -7.02 -14.16 -26.00
C ALA A 45 -7.20 -12.71 -26.50
N SER A 46 -8.43 -12.18 -26.45
CA SER A 46 -8.70 -10.79 -26.82
C SER A 46 -8.10 -9.81 -25.80
N TYR A 47 -7.36 -8.79 -26.27
CA TYR A 47 -6.85 -7.69 -25.43
C TYR A 47 -7.94 -7.09 -24.51
N GLY A 48 -9.16 -7.02 -25.03
CA GLY A 48 -10.32 -6.53 -24.29
C GLY A 48 -10.62 -7.35 -23.04
N GLU A 49 -10.47 -8.68 -23.09
CA GLU A 49 -10.73 -9.57 -21.96
C GLU A 49 -9.70 -9.37 -20.85
N VAL A 50 -8.42 -9.29 -21.22
CA VAL A 50 -7.32 -9.05 -20.27
C VAL A 50 -7.45 -7.67 -19.61
N PHE A 51 -7.80 -6.64 -20.38
CA PHE A 51 -8.06 -5.30 -19.87
C PHE A 51 -9.31 -5.25 -18.97
N LEU A 52 -10.39 -5.94 -19.34
CA LEU A 52 -11.61 -6.05 -18.52
C LEU A 52 -11.31 -6.76 -17.18
N LEU A 53 -10.50 -7.82 -17.20
CA LEU A 53 -10.27 -8.69 -16.05
C LEU A 53 -9.26 -8.11 -15.06
N VAL A 54 -8.27 -7.33 -15.52
CA VAL A 54 -7.19 -6.80 -14.66
C VAL A 54 -7.14 -5.27 -14.68
N GLY A 55 -7.31 -4.64 -15.84
CA GLY A 55 -7.26 -3.19 -16.00
C GLY A 55 -8.42 -2.47 -15.29
N ILE A 56 -9.66 -2.91 -15.53
CA ILE A 56 -10.84 -2.28 -14.91
C ILE A 56 -10.82 -2.38 -13.37
N PRO A 57 -10.54 -3.55 -12.75
CA PRO A 57 -10.41 -3.63 -11.30
C PRO A 57 -9.32 -2.69 -10.74
N SER A 58 -8.18 -2.57 -11.42
CA SER A 58 -7.11 -1.63 -11.04
C SER A 58 -7.60 -0.19 -10.99
N ILE A 59 -8.28 0.25 -12.06
CA ILE A 59 -8.82 1.60 -12.18
C ILE A 59 -9.90 1.84 -11.14
N LEU A 60 -10.81 0.87 -10.92
CA LEU A 60 -11.84 0.97 -9.89
C LEU A 60 -11.24 1.12 -8.49
N LEU A 61 -10.21 0.32 -8.14
CA LEU A 61 -9.53 0.43 -6.85
C LEU A 61 -8.88 1.81 -6.66
N LEU A 62 -8.26 2.36 -7.70
CA LEU A 62 -7.70 3.72 -7.68
C LEU A 62 -8.79 4.79 -7.51
N LEU A 63 -9.90 4.67 -8.24
CA LEU A 63 -11.03 5.59 -8.14
C LEU A 63 -11.68 5.55 -6.75
N ILE A 64 -11.90 4.34 -6.20
CA ILE A 64 -12.44 4.13 -4.86
C ILE A 64 -11.50 4.73 -3.81
N SER A 65 -10.19 4.55 -3.97
CA SER A 65 -9.19 5.19 -3.11
C SER A 65 -9.34 6.72 -3.10
N VAL A 66 -9.37 7.34 -4.28
CA VAL A 66 -9.50 8.80 -4.40
C VAL A 66 -10.83 9.26 -3.80
N ALA A 67 -11.92 8.55 -4.09
CA ALA A 67 -13.23 8.82 -3.53
C ALA A 67 -13.22 8.75 -2.00
N LEU A 68 -12.65 7.69 -1.40
CA LEU A 68 -12.51 7.53 0.05
C LEU A 68 -11.64 8.63 0.66
N TRP A 69 -10.55 9.00 0.01
CA TRP A 69 -9.66 10.07 0.48
C TRP A 69 -10.36 11.42 0.56
N LEU A 70 -11.09 11.79 -0.51
CA LEU A 70 -11.84 13.04 -0.61
C LEU A 70 -13.08 13.04 0.31
N SER A 71 -13.73 11.90 0.45
CA SER A 71 -14.96 11.76 1.25
C SER A 71 -14.72 11.37 2.70
N ALA A 72 -13.48 11.15 3.15
CA ALA A 72 -13.15 10.74 4.52
C ALA A 72 -13.81 11.62 5.59
N GLY A 73 -13.87 12.93 5.36
CA GLY A 73 -14.52 13.89 6.27
C GLY A 73 -16.04 13.78 6.33
N LYS A 74 -16.69 13.38 5.23
CA LYS A 74 -18.14 13.16 5.17
C LYS A 74 -18.51 11.77 5.72
N LEU A 75 -17.77 10.74 5.31
CA LEU A 75 -17.93 9.36 5.77
C LEU A 75 -17.70 9.22 7.28
N SER A 76 -16.69 9.87 7.84
CA SER A 76 -16.45 9.85 9.30
C SER A 76 -17.56 10.50 10.11
N ARG A 77 -18.21 11.55 9.59
CA ARG A 77 -19.38 12.16 10.22
C ARG A 77 -20.63 11.30 10.07
N PHE A 78 -20.76 10.59 8.96
CA PHE A 78 -21.88 9.67 8.74
C PHE A 78 -21.77 8.43 9.64
N LEU A 79 -20.57 7.89 9.82
CA LEU A 79 -20.30 6.71 10.64
C LEU A 79 -20.43 6.97 12.15
N VAL A 80 -20.20 8.21 12.60
CA VAL A 80 -20.27 8.59 14.02
C VAL A 80 -21.43 9.56 14.20
N SER A 81 -22.58 9.04 14.58
CA SER A 81 -23.83 9.82 14.77
C SER A 81 -23.64 10.95 15.80
N SER A 82 -24.33 12.06 15.54
CA SER A 82 -24.13 13.40 16.13
C SER A 82 -24.40 13.55 17.64
N ASN A 83 -24.51 12.47 18.40
CA ASN A 83 -24.91 12.52 19.82
C ASN A 83 -23.75 12.52 20.83
N SER A 84 -22.49 12.55 20.39
CA SER A 84 -21.36 12.78 21.31
C SER A 84 -20.98 14.26 21.29
N GLU A 85 -21.71 15.08 22.04
CA GLU A 85 -21.20 16.36 22.55
C GLU A 85 -20.04 16.05 23.52
N GLU A 86 -18.84 15.83 23.00
CA GLU A 86 -17.68 15.60 23.87
C GLU A 86 -16.47 16.47 23.49
N GLU A 87 -16.16 17.28 24.48
CA GLU A 87 -15.12 18.27 24.74
C GLU A 87 -13.91 18.30 23.79
N ALA A 88 -13.57 19.52 23.39
CA ALA A 88 -12.44 19.86 22.52
C ALA A 88 -11.09 19.65 23.22
N SER A 89 -10.61 18.41 23.34
CA SER A 89 -9.18 18.17 23.52
C SER A 89 -8.51 18.17 22.15
N SER A 90 -7.65 19.17 21.88
CA SER A 90 -6.87 19.27 20.64
C SER A 90 -5.98 18.03 20.41
N PRO A 91 -5.78 17.59 19.16
CA PRO A 91 -4.90 16.46 18.90
C PRO A 91 -3.46 16.83 19.28
N SER A 92 -2.87 16.11 20.23
CA SER A 92 -1.45 16.30 20.57
C SER A 92 -0.58 15.96 19.35
N PHE A 93 0.34 16.86 19.00
CA PHE A 93 1.26 16.71 17.86
C PHE A 93 2.01 15.37 17.87
N ARG A 94 2.19 14.78 19.05
CA ARG A 94 2.78 13.44 19.30
C ARG A 94 2.00 12.30 18.65
N GLY A 95 0.67 12.33 18.71
CA GLY A 95 -0.18 11.28 18.14
C GLY A 95 -0.13 11.28 16.61
N ILE A 96 0.06 12.46 16.01
CA ILE A 96 0.10 12.63 14.56
C ILE A 96 1.42 12.09 13.98
N GLU A 97 2.57 12.36 14.60
CA GLU A 97 3.88 11.85 14.13
C GLU A 97 3.94 10.32 14.16
N ALA A 98 3.51 9.70 15.27
CA ALA A 98 3.45 8.25 15.39
C ALA A 98 2.47 7.64 14.37
N PHE A 99 1.33 8.30 14.14
CA PHE A 99 0.37 7.85 13.13
C PHE A 99 0.96 7.91 11.72
N VAL A 100 1.61 9.01 11.33
CA VAL A 100 2.23 9.16 10.01
C VAL A 100 3.30 8.09 9.78
N LEU A 101 4.14 7.82 10.79
CA LEU A 101 5.15 6.77 10.72
C LEU A 101 4.54 5.37 10.54
N ALA A 102 3.43 5.08 11.21
CA ALA A 102 2.71 3.81 11.05
C ALA A 102 2.12 3.67 9.63
N VAL A 103 1.55 4.75 9.08
CA VAL A 103 1.03 4.75 7.70
C VAL A 103 2.14 4.56 6.68
N VAL A 104 3.28 5.24 6.86
CA VAL A 104 4.47 5.06 5.99
C VAL A 104 4.96 3.62 6.07
N GLY A 105 5.02 3.04 7.27
CA GLY A 105 5.37 1.64 7.47
C GLY A 105 4.40 0.68 6.77
N LEU A 106 3.10 0.96 6.84
CA LEU A 106 2.06 0.17 6.17
C LEU A 106 2.21 0.20 4.65
N VAL A 107 2.41 1.39 4.07
CA VAL A 107 2.64 1.52 2.63
C VAL A 107 3.89 0.78 2.21
N LEU A 108 5.00 0.94 2.94
CA LEU A 108 6.24 0.20 2.69
C LEU A 108 6.03 -1.31 2.73
N ALA A 109 5.31 -1.81 3.74
CA ALA A 109 5.04 -3.23 3.88
C ALA A 109 4.22 -3.78 2.71
N ILE A 110 3.15 -3.07 2.30
CA ILE A 110 2.30 -3.48 1.17
C ILE A 110 3.11 -3.53 -0.13
N LEU A 111 3.86 -2.47 -0.43
CA LEU A 111 4.66 -2.40 -1.67
C LEU A 111 5.73 -3.49 -1.72
N SER A 112 6.41 -3.72 -0.59
CA SER A 112 7.47 -4.73 -0.49
C SER A 112 6.89 -6.14 -0.60
N PHE A 113 5.73 -6.40 0.01
CA PHE A 113 5.04 -7.68 -0.09
C PHE A 113 4.60 -7.99 -1.53
N SER A 114 4.00 -7.02 -2.21
CA SER A 114 3.61 -7.20 -3.62
C SER A 114 4.80 -7.37 -4.54
N SER A 115 5.92 -6.70 -4.29
CA SER A 115 7.15 -6.88 -5.04
C SER A 115 7.76 -8.27 -4.80
N LEU A 116 7.77 -8.76 -3.56
CA LEU A 116 8.19 -10.13 -3.23
C LEU A 116 7.36 -11.18 -3.97
N ALA A 117 6.03 -11.02 -3.98
CA ALA A 117 5.15 -11.94 -4.70
C ALA A 117 5.50 -12.00 -6.20
N ARG A 118 5.77 -10.85 -6.84
CA ARG A 118 6.19 -10.81 -8.25
C ARG A 118 7.53 -11.46 -8.49
N ILE A 119 8.53 -11.18 -7.65
CA ILE A 119 9.88 -11.74 -7.78
C ILE A 119 9.80 -13.28 -7.71
N LEU A 120 9.03 -13.81 -6.75
CA LEU A 120 8.82 -15.25 -6.59
C LEU A 120 8.06 -15.87 -7.78
N LEU A 121 6.98 -15.23 -8.24
CA LEU A 121 6.22 -15.70 -9.40
C LEU A 121 7.04 -15.65 -10.70
N ASN A 122 7.86 -14.60 -10.90
CA ASN A 122 8.78 -14.52 -12.03
C ASN A 122 9.79 -15.64 -12.02
N TYR A 123 10.38 -15.92 -10.86
CA TYR A 123 11.34 -16.99 -10.71
C TYR A 123 10.72 -18.35 -11.06
N ALA A 124 9.53 -18.65 -10.52
CA ALA A 124 8.81 -19.88 -10.82
C ALA A 124 8.45 -20.02 -12.31
N ASN A 125 8.04 -18.93 -12.97
CA ASN A 125 7.72 -18.95 -14.40
C ASN A 125 8.97 -19.12 -15.29
N MET A 126 10.07 -18.42 -14.97
CA MET A 126 11.32 -18.54 -15.74
C MET A 126 11.94 -19.93 -15.62
N GLU A 127 11.86 -20.54 -14.43
CA GLU A 127 12.35 -21.90 -14.19
C GLU A 127 11.51 -22.93 -14.98
N GLY A 128 10.18 -22.74 -15.04
CA GLY A 128 9.29 -23.58 -15.85
C GLY A 128 9.52 -23.49 -17.36
N GLN A 129 9.98 -22.34 -17.86
CA GLN A 129 10.24 -22.10 -19.29
C GLN A 129 11.70 -22.34 -19.71
N ARG A 130 12.58 -22.80 -18.79
CA ARG A 130 14.03 -22.98 -19.02
C ARG A 130 14.73 -21.73 -19.56
N LEU A 131 14.22 -20.55 -19.22
CA LEU A 131 14.86 -19.28 -19.58
C LEU A 131 16.09 -19.05 -18.68
N TYR A 132 17.08 -18.32 -19.19
CA TYR A 132 18.27 -17.99 -18.41
C TYR A 132 17.90 -17.06 -17.24
N ILE A 133 18.17 -17.52 -16.02
CA ILE A 133 17.93 -16.75 -14.79
C ILE A 133 19.26 -16.19 -14.28
N ASP A 134 19.36 -14.87 -14.18
CA ASP A 134 20.44 -14.24 -13.41
C ASP A 134 20.13 -14.36 -11.91
N HIS A 135 20.63 -15.43 -11.30
CA HIS A 135 20.45 -15.71 -9.88
C HIS A 135 20.96 -14.60 -8.97
N ARG A 136 22.03 -13.87 -9.38
CA ARG A 136 22.60 -12.82 -8.54
C ARG A 136 21.66 -11.62 -8.43
N SER A 137 21.10 -11.19 -9.57
CA SER A 137 20.11 -10.12 -9.62
C SER A 137 18.85 -10.48 -8.82
N PHE A 138 18.38 -11.73 -8.95
CA PHE A 138 17.25 -12.25 -8.20
C PHE A 138 17.46 -12.18 -6.68
N TYR A 139 18.57 -12.69 -6.16
CA TYR A 139 18.82 -12.70 -4.72
C TYR A 139 18.97 -11.30 -4.13
N ILE A 140 19.59 -10.37 -4.87
CA ILE A 140 19.71 -8.96 -4.45
C ILE A 140 18.32 -8.32 -4.36
N ALA A 141 17.48 -8.48 -5.39
CA ALA A 141 16.13 -7.93 -5.39
C ALA A 141 15.26 -8.55 -4.28
N LEU A 142 15.38 -9.87 -4.06
CA LEU A 142 14.68 -10.56 -2.98
C LEU A 142 15.10 -10.00 -1.61
N ALA A 143 16.40 -9.89 -1.35
CA ALA A 143 16.93 -9.36 -0.09
C ALA A 143 16.50 -7.91 0.15
N GLU A 144 16.53 -7.06 -0.88
CA GLU A 144 16.05 -5.68 -0.80
C GLU A 144 14.58 -5.63 -0.34
N GLN A 145 13.70 -6.40 -0.98
CA GLN A 145 12.27 -6.36 -0.63
C GLN A 145 12.00 -6.97 0.75
N VAL A 146 12.76 -7.99 1.18
CA VAL A 146 12.67 -8.52 2.55
C VAL A 146 13.05 -7.44 3.57
N ILE A 147 14.17 -6.74 3.36
CA ILE A 147 14.61 -5.65 4.24
C ILE A 147 13.54 -4.55 4.30
N ARG A 148 13.00 -4.16 3.14
CA ARG A 148 11.99 -3.11 3.02
C ARG A 148 10.67 -3.48 3.70
N LEU A 149 10.26 -4.75 3.60
CA LEU A 149 9.11 -5.30 4.31
C LEU A 149 9.33 -5.26 5.83
N LEU A 150 10.50 -5.71 6.30
CA LEU A 150 10.86 -5.67 7.73
C LEU A 150 10.87 -4.24 8.26
N LEU A 151 11.42 -3.28 7.52
CA LEU A 151 11.38 -1.85 7.88
C LEU A 151 9.94 -1.34 7.96
N GLY A 152 9.08 -1.71 7.00
CA GLY A 152 7.65 -1.39 7.03
C GLY A 152 6.97 -1.92 8.29
N ILE A 153 7.15 -3.20 8.61
CA ILE A 153 6.59 -3.84 9.81
C ILE A 153 7.10 -3.16 11.09
N VAL A 154 8.40 -2.88 11.17
CA VAL A 154 9.01 -2.20 12.33
C VAL A 154 8.41 -0.81 12.52
N LEU A 155 8.21 -0.05 11.44
CA LEU A 155 7.61 1.29 11.49
C LEU A 155 6.15 1.25 11.96
N ILE A 156 5.38 0.22 11.58
CA ILE A 156 4.00 0.02 12.06
C ILE A 156 4.00 -0.29 13.56
N LEU A 157 4.80 -1.26 14.00
CA LEU A 157 4.79 -1.77 15.38
C LEU A 157 5.44 -0.81 16.37
N LYS A 158 6.48 -0.09 15.96
CA LYS A 158 7.27 0.82 16.82
C LYS A 158 7.12 2.29 16.44
N ALA A 159 6.03 2.67 15.78
CA ALA A 159 5.80 4.03 15.32
C ALA A 159 5.95 5.10 16.43
N GLN A 160 5.45 4.82 17.63
CA GLN A 160 5.61 5.69 18.80
C GLN A 160 7.06 5.78 19.30
N GLY A 161 7.83 4.69 19.20
CA GLY A 161 9.24 4.66 19.58
C GLY A 161 10.11 5.46 18.62
N PHE A 162 9.85 5.34 17.31
CA PHE A 162 10.51 6.15 16.29
C PHE A 162 10.15 7.63 16.43
N ALA A 163 8.88 7.97 16.69
CA ALA A 163 8.49 9.36 16.93
C ALA A 163 9.23 9.97 18.13
N LYS A 164 9.40 9.22 19.23
CA LYS A 164 10.21 9.65 20.39
C LYS A 164 11.69 9.84 20.03
N LEU A 165 12.26 8.93 19.24
CA LEU A 165 13.66 9.00 18.83
C LEU A 165 13.92 10.19 17.89
N LEU A 166 13.00 10.45 16.96
CA LEU A 166 13.06 11.61 16.06
C LEU A 166 13.03 12.93 16.83
N ARG A 167 12.15 13.04 17.84
CA ARG A 167 12.09 14.21 18.74
C ARG A 167 13.36 14.43 19.53
N LYS A 168 13.95 13.34 20.05
CA LYS A 168 15.21 13.39 20.79
C LYS A 168 16.35 13.92 19.92
N ILE A 169 16.35 13.61 18.62
CA ILE A 169 17.32 14.14 17.64
C ILE A 169 17.01 15.61 17.31
N ARG A 170 15.73 15.98 17.23
CA ARG A 170 15.28 17.35 16.92
C ARG A 170 15.54 18.36 18.05
N GLY A 171 15.86 17.89 19.26
CA GLY A 171 16.18 18.76 20.41
C GLY A 171 14.96 19.23 21.19
N ASP A 172 13.75 18.77 20.85
CA ASP A 172 12.54 18.99 21.64
C ASP A 172 12.61 18.12 22.91
N ARG A 173 13.33 18.59 23.92
CA ARG A 173 13.32 18.01 25.27
C ARG A 173 12.06 18.50 25.99
N GLU A 174 11.26 17.55 26.47
CA GLU A 174 10.37 17.78 27.62
C GLU A 174 11.19 18.17 28.85
#